data_AF-A0A7S2EE82-F1
#
_entry.id   AF-A0A7S2EE82-F1
#
_cell.length_a   1.000
_cell.length_b   1.000
_cell.length_c   1.000
_cell.angle_alpha   90.00
_cell.angle_beta   90.00
_cell.angle_gamma   90.00
#
_symmetry.space_group_name_H-M   'P 1'
#
loop_
_entity.id
_entity.type
_entity.pdbx_description
1 polymer ?
#
loop_
_entity_poly.entity_id
_entity_poly.type
_entity_poly.pdbx_seq_one_letter_code
_entity_poly.pdbx_strand_id
1 'polypeptide(L)'
;SYLRDVVKTDVAVAKTGVKFVHAAAHDNFDIGVYFEANGHGTILFGKKFYDMISDAESKLRGAAGGEDRGNVAWRRLRALPGLVNQAVGDALSDLLLVDAVLYLRGWTIEKWDGLYEDMPSKQQKVRVKDRSLIMTNDDETRALSPPHLQPALDAAMLSLARNESVSEGMNPPPRCFVRPSGTEDAVRIYAEASTQDDASSLAAEAAALVHQICGGVGDLPTSARSRL
;
A
#
# COMPACT_ATOMS: atom_id res chain seq x y z
N SER A 1 6.36 5.47 4.42
CA SER A 1 7.58 6.25 4.73
C SER A 1 8.76 5.78 3.88
N TYR A 2 9.17 4.50 3.97
CA TYR A 2 10.34 3.95 3.25
C TYR A 2 10.54 4.42 1.79
N LEU A 3 9.50 4.35 0.95
CA LEU A 3 9.59 4.78 -0.45
C LEU A 3 9.93 6.28 -0.61
N ARG A 4 9.32 7.16 0.19
CA ARG A 4 9.58 8.61 0.12
C ARG A 4 10.88 9.01 0.80
N ASP A 5 11.16 8.39 1.95
CA ASP A 5 12.23 8.87 2.84
C ASP A 5 13.57 8.16 2.61
N VAL A 6 13.55 6.90 2.19
CA VAL A 6 14.77 6.10 1.93
C VAL A 6 15.02 5.94 0.45
N VAL A 7 14.02 5.44 -0.31
CA VAL A 7 14.16 5.23 -1.76
C VAL A 7 14.17 6.57 -2.53
N LYS A 8 13.58 7.62 -1.94
CA LYS A 8 13.44 8.96 -2.54
C LYS A 8 12.68 8.91 -3.88
N THR A 9 11.56 8.19 -3.90
CA THR A 9 10.67 8.08 -5.06
C THR A 9 9.29 8.69 -4.79
N ASP A 10 8.64 9.10 -5.87
CA ASP A 10 7.27 9.62 -5.85
C ASP A 10 6.27 8.49 -5.56
N VAL A 11 5.24 8.80 -4.77
CA VAL A 11 4.23 7.81 -4.34
C VAL A 11 2.85 8.39 -4.55
N ALA A 12 2.07 7.78 -5.44
CA ALA A 12 0.65 8.04 -5.63
C ALA A 12 -0.18 7.10 -4.73
N VAL A 13 -1.27 7.63 -4.17
CA VAL A 13 -2.29 6.83 -3.49
C VAL A 13 -3.52 6.80 -4.39
N ALA A 14 -4.04 5.61 -4.65
CA ALA A 14 -5.21 5.42 -5.49
C ALA A 14 -6.26 4.59 -4.74
N LYS A 15 -7.50 4.68 -5.22
CA LYS A 15 -8.61 3.82 -4.80
C LYS A 15 -8.23 2.35 -4.86
N THR A 16 -8.79 1.53 -3.96
CA THR A 16 -8.55 0.08 -3.99
C THR A 16 -9.10 -0.53 -5.29
N GLY A 17 -8.36 -1.49 -5.83
CA GLY A 17 -8.73 -2.27 -7.00
C GLY A 17 -7.83 -1.98 -8.20
N VAL A 18 -7.41 -3.07 -8.85
CA VAL A 18 -6.46 -3.12 -9.98
C VAL A 18 -6.70 -2.02 -11.02
N LYS A 19 -7.96 -1.77 -11.38
CA LYS A 19 -8.33 -0.73 -12.35
C LYS A 19 -7.75 0.65 -11.98
N PHE A 20 -7.85 1.03 -10.71
CA PHE A 20 -7.45 2.36 -10.24
C PHE A 20 -5.95 2.46 -10.03
N VAL A 21 -5.33 1.45 -9.40
CA VAL A 21 -3.88 1.42 -9.19
C VAL A 21 -3.10 1.28 -10.50
N HIS A 22 -3.62 0.51 -11.46
CA HIS A 22 -3.02 0.40 -12.80
C HIS A 22 -3.07 1.74 -13.54
N ALA A 23 -4.23 2.42 -13.55
CA ALA A 23 -4.35 3.74 -14.17
C ALA A 23 -3.41 4.77 -13.50
N ALA A 24 -3.34 4.79 -12.16
CA ALA A 24 -2.44 5.69 -11.45
C ALA A 24 -0.96 5.41 -11.75
N ALA A 25 -0.58 4.14 -11.88
CA ALA A 25 0.78 3.74 -12.26
C ALA A 25 1.13 4.14 -13.70
N HIS A 26 0.18 3.96 -14.63
CA HIS A 26 0.35 4.29 -16.05
C HIS A 26 0.38 5.80 -16.30
N ASP A 27 -0.51 6.56 -15.67
CA ASP A 27 -0.75 7.98 -16.01
C ASP A 27 0.27 8.92 -15.35
N ASN A 28 0.84 8.52 -14.20
CA ASN A 28 1.70 9.40 -13.41
C ASN A 28 3.19 9.09 -13.51
N PHE A 29 3.59 7.93 -14.06
CA PHE A 29 4.98 7.47 -14.00
C PHE A 29 5.50 6.91 -15.32
N ASP A 30 6.79 7.12 -15.59
CA ASP A 30 7.49 6.48 -16.71
C ASP A 30 7.76 4.98 -16.43
N ILE A 31 7.91 4.61 -15.15
CA ILE A 31 7.91 3.24 -14.65
C ILE A 31 6.96 3.19 -13.45
N GLY A 32 5.79 2.58 -13.64
CA GLY A 32 4.75 2.50 -12.60
C GLY A 32 4.79 1.14 -11.90
N VAL A 33 5.23 1.11 -10.64
CA VAL A 33 5.19 -0.10 -9.80
C VAL A 33 3.93 -0.04 -8.94
N TYR A 34 3.03 -1.02 -9.05
CA TYR A 34 1.85 -1.09 -8.20
C TYR A 34 1.64 -2.49 -7.66
N PHE A 35 1.44 -2.60 -6.35
CA PHE A 35 1.05 -3.82 -5.65
C PHE A 35 0.06 -3.47 -4.55
N GLU A 36 -1.03 -4.21 -4.47
CA GLU A 36 -1.92 -4.20 -3.30
C GLU A 36 -1.35 -5.13 -2.23
N ALA A 37 -1.63 -4.86 -0.95
CA ALA A 37 -1.12 -5.64 0.17
C ALA A 37 -1.55 -7.13 0.16
N ASN A 38 -2.52 -7.50 -0.67
CA ASN A 38 -2.93 -8.89 -0.89
C ASN A 38 -2.01 -9.65 -1.87
N GLY A 39 -0.98 -9.00 -2.42
CA GLY A 39 -0.02 -9.56 -3.36
C GLY A 39 -0.34 -9.33 -4.84
N HIS A 40 -1.50 -8.75 -5.19
CA HIS A 40 -1.84 -8.46 -6.58
C HIS A 40 -1.14 -7.19 -7.07
N GLY A 41 -0.36 -7.30 -8.14
CA GLY A 41 0.33 -6.15 -8.71
C GLY A 41 1.19 -6.50 -9.92
N THR A 42 1.79 -5.48 -10.53
CA THR A 42 2.79 -5.63 -11.60
C THR A 42 3.54 -4.30 -11.78
N ILE A 43 4.42 -4.24 -12.78
CA ILE A 43 5.19 -3.05 -13.18
C ILE A 43 4.82 -2.67 -14.61
N LEU A 44 4.54 -1.40 -14.83
CA LEU A 44 4.23 -0.81 -16.14
C LEU A 44 5.41 0.03 -16.62
N PHE A 45 5.69 -0.03 -17.92
CA PHE A 45 6.75 0.75 -18.56
C PHE A 45 6.15 1.68 -19.61
N GLY A 46 6.28 2.98 -19.40
CA GLY A 46 5.78 4.01 -20.31
C GLY A 46 6.71 4.27 -21.49
N LYS A 47 6.26 5.09 -22.46
CA LYS A 47 7.02 5.39 -23.68
C LYS A 47 8.44 5.90 -23.39
N LYS A 48 8.60 6.79 -22.39
CA LYS A 48 9.92 7.36 -22.07
C LYS A 48 10.92 6.31 -21.58
N PHE A 49 10.46 5.24 -20.93
CA PHE A 49 11.34 4.14 -20.56
C PHE A 49 11.91 3.46 -21.80
N TYR A 50 11.08 3.14 -22.79
CA TYR A 50 11.54 2.51 -24.03
C TYR A 50 12.45 3.41 -24.86
N ASP A 51 12.13 4.71 -24.93
CA ASP A 51 13.00 5.72 -25.57
C ASP A 51 14.39 5.73 -24.88
N MET A 52 14.42 5.74 -23.55
CA MET A 52 15.66 5.69 -22.76
C MET A 52 16.48 4.41 -23.00
N ILE A 53 15.83 3.25 -23.05
CA ILE A 53 16.50 1.96 -23.34
C ILE A 53 17.11 1.96 -24.75
N SER A 54 16.41 2.50 -25.74
CA SER A 54 16.87 2.62 -27.13
C SER A 54 18.06 3.58 -27.25
N ASP A 55 17.97 4.75 -26.62
CA ASP A 55 19.07 5.73 -26.59
C ASP A 55 20.31 5.15 -25.91
N ALA A 56 20.14 4.43 -24.80
CA ALA A 56 21.23 3.75 -24.11
C ALA A 56 21.88 2.68 -24.99
N GLU A 57 21.09 1.91 -25.73
CA GLU A 57 21.62 0.92 -26.69
C GLU A 57 22.54 1.56 -27.73
N SER A 58 22.14 2.71 -28.29
CA SER A 58 22.95 3.42 -29.29
C SER A 58 24.31 3.89 -28.75
N LYS A 59 24.36 4.26 -27.46
CA LYS A 59 25.57 4.77 -26.79
C LYS A 59 26.49 3.65 -26.29
N LEU A 60 25.92 2.49 -25.95
CA LEU A 60 26.64 1.36 -25.36
C LEU A 60 27.04 0.30 -26.40
N ARG A 61 26.53 0.39 -27.64
CA ARG A 61 26.98 -0.42 -28.77
C ARG A 61 28.44 -0.09 -29.11
N GLY A 62 29.32 -1.08 -28.99
CA GLY A 62 30.75 -0.97 -29.33
C GLY A 62 31.69 -0.83 -28.12
N ALA A 63 31.18 -0.66 -26.90
CA ALA A 63 31.98 -0.78 -25.68
C ALA A 63 32.36 -2.25 -25.47
N ALA A 64 33.55 -2.63 -25.94
CA ALA A 64 34.11 -3.96 -25.78
C ALA A 64 34.38 -4.23 -24.29
N GLY A 65 33.62 -5.12 -23.68
CA GLY A 65 33.87 -5.64 -22.33
C GLY A 65 32.57 -5.88 -21.56
N GLY A 66 32.28 -7.14 -21.25
CA GLY A 66 31.13 -7.55 -20.43
C GLY A 66 31.14 -7.04 -18.98
N GLU A 67 32.13 -6.21 -18.62
CA GLU A 67 32.35 -5.66 -17.28
C GLU A 67 31.96 -4.18 -17.15
N ASP A 68 31.57 -3.50 -18.23
CA ASP A 68 31.06 -2.14 -18.11
C ASP A 68 29.73 -2.14 -17.33
N ARG A 69 29.74 -1.41 -16.20
CA ARG A 69 28.57 -1.29 -15.30
C ARG A 69 27.36 -0.73 -16.03
N GLY A 70 27.56 0.19 -16.98
CA GLY A 70 26.50 0.76 -17.81
C GLY A 70 25.83 -0.29 -18.68
N ASN A 71 26.63 -1.08 -19.40
CA ASN A 71 26.14 -2.18 -20.25
C ASN A 71 25.38 -3.25 -19.45
N VAL A 72 25.89 -3.63 -18.28
CA VAL A 72 25.21 -4.60 -17.39
C VAL A 72 23.85 -4.05 -16.90
N ALA A 73 23.80 -2.79 -16.47
CA ALA A 73 22.56 -2.15 -16.03
C ALA A 73 21.53 -2.07 -17.18
N TRP A 74 21.96 -1.65 -18.37
CA TRP A 74 21.11 -1.58 -19.55
C TRP A 74 20.53 -2.96 -19.93
N ARG A 75 21.34 -4.02 -19.96
CA ARG A 75 20.85 -5.39 -20.27
C ARG A 75 19.78 -5.84 -19.28
N ARG A 76 20.00 -5.58 -17.99
CA ARG A 76 19.05 -5.93 -16.92
C ARG A 76 17.73 -5.16 -17.07
N LEU A 77 17.81 -3.84 -17.24
CA LEU A 77 16.61 -2.99 -17.41
C LEU A 77 15.84 -3.37 -18.68
N ARG A 78 16.53 -3.60 -19.80
CA ARG A 78 15.92 -4.03 -21.08
C ARG A 78 15.18 -5.36 -20.96
N ALA A 79 15.60 -6.26 -20.06
CA ALA A 79 14.96 -7.55 -19.86
C ALA A 79 13.65 -7.46 -19.04
N LEU A 80 13.48 -6.43 -18.21
CA LEU A 80 12.32 -6.32 -17.30
C LEU A 80 10.97 -6.38 -18.01
N PRO A 81 10.72 -5.67 -19.14
CA PRO A 81 9.44 -5.77 -19.84
C PRO A 81 9.12 -7.18 -20.39
N GLY A 82 10.13 -8.02 -20.59
CA GLY A 82 9.94 -9.41 -21.01
C GLY A 82 9.74 -10.39 -19.85
N LEU A 83 10.08 -9.98 -18.63
CA LEU A 83 9.89 -10.76 -17.41
C LEU A 83 8.53 -10.47 -16.74
N VAL A 84 8.14 -9.19 -16.76
CA VAL A 84 6.95 -8.70 -16.04
C VAL A 84 5.72 -8.68 -16.94
N ASN A 85 4.63 -9.26 -16.48
CA ASN A 85 3.34 -9.20 -17.18
C ASN A 85 2.68 -7.83 -17.02
N GLN A 86 2.81 -6.96 -18.04
CA GLN A 86 2.25 -5.61 -18.02
C GLN A 86 0.71 -5.56 -18.19
N ALA A 87 0.05 -6.68 -18.54
CA ALA A 87 -1.40 -6.70 -18.77
C ALA A 87 -2.20 -6.86 -17.47
N VAL A 88 -1.72 -7.71 -16.56
CA VAL A 88 -2.35 -8.02 -15.27
C VAL A 88 -1.31 -8.61 -14.33
N GLY A 89 -1.54 -8.51 -13.01
CA GLY A 89 -0.67 -9.16 -12.03
C GLY A 89 -0.58 -10.67 -12.25
N ASP A 90 0.65 -11.17 -12.17
CA ASP A 90 1.01 -12.55 -12.51
C ASP A 90 2.02 -13.06 -11.49
N ALA A 91 1.53 -13.91 -10.58
CA ALA A 91 2.30 -14.40 -9.45
C ALA A 91 3.57 -15.18 -9.85
N LEU A 92 3.60 -15.83 -11.03
CA LEU A 92 4.80 -16.52 -11.50
C LEU A 92 5.84 -15.53 -12.02
N SER A 93 5.39 -14.54 -12.79
CA SER A 93 6.23 -13.40 -13.20
C SER A 93 6.80 -12.66 -11.99
N ASP A 94 5.96 -12.38 -10.99
CA ASP A 94 6.36 -11.68 -9.76
C ASP A 94 7.38 -12.48 -8.95
N LEU A 95 7.17 -13.82 -8.84
CA LEU A 95 8.12 -14.71 -8.18
C LEU A 95 9.49 -14.68 -8.87
N LEU A 96 9.53 -14.80 -10.21
CA LEU A 96 10.77 -14.76 -10.98
C LEU A 96 11.45 -13.39 -10.90
N LEU A 97 10.68 -12.31 -10.85
CA LEU A 97 11.19 -10.96 -10.65
C LEU A 97 11.84 -10.81 -9.27
N VAL A 98 11.16 -11.25 -8.20
CA VAL A 98 11.68 -11.20 -6.83
C VAL A 98 12.97 -12.03 -6.72
N ASP A 99 12.96 -13.27 -7.21
CA ASP A 99 14.14 -14.16 -7.21
C ASP A 99 15.34 -13.51 -7.93
N ALA A 100 15.11 -12.97 -9.14
CA ALA A 100 16.14 -12.28 -9.90
C ALA A 100 16.68 -11.05 -9.15
N VAL A 101 15.82 -10.22 -8.53
CA VAL A 101 16.25 -9.04 -7.78
C VAL A 101 17.09 -9.42 -6.56
N LEU A 102 16.66 -10.41 -5.78
CA LEU A 102 17.39 -10.88 -4.61
C LEU A 102 18.75 -11.48 -5.00
N TYR A 103 18.79 -12.32 -6.04
CA TYR A 103 20.01 -12.89 -6.58
C TYR A 103 21.00 -11.80 -7.03
N LEU A 104 20.53 -10.82 -7.81
CA LEU A 104 21.37 -9.74 -8.32
C LEU A 104 21.88 -8.80 -7.22
N ARG A 105 21.15 -8.67 -6.11
CA ARG A 105 21.54 -7.86 -4.95
C ARG A 105 22.41 -8.63 -3.95
N GLY A 106 22.49 -9.96 -4.07
CA GLY A 106 23.08 -10.83 -3.05
C GLY A 106 22.35 -10.68 -1.71
N TRP A 107 21.03 -10.56 -1.74
CA TRP A 107 20.21 -10.39 -0.55
C TRP A 107 19.60 -11.72 -0.13
N THR A 108 19.60 -11.96 1.18
CA THR A 108 18.76 -12.99 1.79
C THR A 108 17.35 -12.44 2.01
N ILE A 109 16.40 -13.32 2.31
CA ILE A 109 15.02 -12.92 2.63
C ILE A 109 15.01 -12.02 3.88
N GLU A 110 15.80 -12.34 4.89
CA GLU A 110 15.89 -11.56 6.14
C GLU A 110 16.43 -10.15 5.90
N LYS A 111 17.36 -10.00 4.96
CA LYS A 111 17.87 -8.68 4.57
C LYS A 111 16.82 -7.86 3.82
N TRP A 112 15.99 -8.49 3.01
CA TRP A 112 14.89 -7.82 2.33
C TRP A 112 13.77 -7.45 3.31
N ASP A 113 13.40 -8.36 4.21
CA ASP A 113 12.42 -8.12 5.27
C ASP A 113 12.87 -6.97 6.20
N GLY A 114 14.17 -6.91 6.53
CA GLY A 114 14.75 -5.85 7.35
C GLY A 114 14.94 -4.48 6.68
N LEU A 115 14.37 -4.22 5.49
CA LEU A 115 14.47 -2.89 4.85
C LEU A 115 13.69 -1.81 5.59
N TYR A 116 12.56 -2.19 6.17
CA TYR A 116 11.71 -1.33 6.99
C TYR A 116 10.87 -2.22 7.92
N GLU A 117 10.38 -1.63 9.01
CA GLU A 117 9.47 -2.32 9.92
C GLU A 117 8.04 -1.86 9.64
N ASP A 118 7.14 -2.81 9.41
CA ASP A 118 5.72 -2.51 9.30
C ASP A 118 5.19 -2.03 10.65
N MET A 119 4.39 -0.96 10.62
CA MET A 119 3.64 -0.61 11.84
C MET A 119 2.63 -1.73 12.14
N PRO A 120 2.51 -2.13 13.42
CA PRO A 120 1.42 -3.00 13.84
C PRO A 120 0.08 -2.49 13.31
N SER A 121 -0.67 -3.38 12.65
CA SER A 121 -1.93 -3.03 12.01
C SER A 121 -3.01 -4.06 12.27
N LYS A 122 -4.26 -3.66 12.03
CA LYS A 122 -5.43 -4.54 12.15
C LYS A 122 -6.47 -4.17 11.11
N GLN A 123 -6.94 -5.19 10.41
CA GLN A 123 -8.10 -5.10 9.52
C GLN A 123 -9.33 -5.70 10.21
N GLN A 124 -10.46 -5.02 10.12
CA GLN A 124 -11.76 -5.49 10.59
C GLN A 124 -12.85 -5.28 9.55
N LYS A 125 -13.96 -5.99 9.73
CA LYS A 125 -15.16 -5.89 8.90
C LYS A 125 -16.37 -5.66 9.79
N VAL A 126 -17.16 -4.63 9.49
CA VAL A 126 -18.44 -4.36 10.15
C VAL A 126 -19.56 -4.53 9.13
N ARG A 127 -20.55 -5.38 9.43
CA ARG A 127 -21.75 -5.48 8.59
C ARG A 127 -22.63 -4.27 8.83
N VAL A 128 -23.18 -3.70 7.77
CA VAL A 128 -24.06 -2.53 7.82
C VAL A 128 -25.35 -2.83 7.06
N LYS A 129 -26.42 -2.10 7.37
CA LYS A 129 -27.69 -2.24 6.65
C LYS A 129 -27.58 -1.81 5.19
N ASP A 130 -26.87 -0.71 4.97
CA ASP A 130 -26.69 -0.12 3.65
C ASP A 130 -25.29 0.50 3.56
N ARG A 131 -24.41 -0.10 2.76
CA ARG A 131 -23.04 0.38 2.57
C ARG A 131 -22.98 1.68 1.75
N SER A 132 -24.01 1.98 0.96
CA SER A 132 -24.03 3.13 0.04
C SER A 132 -24.10 4.48 0.78
N LEU A 133 -24.52 4.47 2.04
CA LEU A 133 -24.50 5.64 2.93
C LEU A 133 -23.09 6.16 3.18
N ILE A 134 -22.08 5.29 3.02
CA ILE A 134 -20.68 5.61 3.25
C ILE A 134 -20.05 5.94 1.92
N MET A 135 -19.72 7.22 1.76
CA MET A 135 -18.94 7.70 0.63
C MET A 135 -17.57 8.10 1.13
N THR A 136 -16.54 7.79 0.37
CA THR A 136 -15.16 8.18 0.65
C THR A 136 -14.65 9.16 -0.40
N ASN A 137 -13.51 9.79 -0.13
CA ASN A 137 -12.76 10.54 -1.13
C ASN A 137 -12.13 9.61 -2.20
N ASP A 138 -11.44 10.23 -3.17
CA ASP A 138 -10.92 9.55 -4.37
C ASP A 138 -9.93 8.42 -4.08
N ASP A 139 -9.19 8.50 -2.97
CA ASP A 139 -8.21 7.48 -2.55
C ASP A 139 -8.71 6.56 -1.42
N GLU A 140 -9.99 6.68 -1.05
CA GLU A 140 -10.64 5.92 0.03
C GLU A 140 -10.02 6.07 1.44
N THR A 141 -9.18 7.07 1.66
CA THR A 141 -8.53 7.30 2.97
C THR A 141 -9.37 8.15 3.92
N ARG A 142 -10.42 8.83 3.42
CA ARG A 142 -11.33 9.66 4.23
C ARG A 142 -12.79 9.39 3.88
N ALA A 143 -13.63 9.30 4.90
CA ALA A 143 -15.08 9.29 4.76
C ALA A 143 -15.60 10.73 4.53
N LEU A 144 -16.42 10.90 3.49
CA LEU A 144 -17.14 12.13 3.17
C LEU A 144 -18.59 12.08 3.67
N SER A 145 -19.16 10.87 3.72
CA SER A 145 -20.50 10.62 4.25
C SER A 145 -20.48 9.36 5.12
N PRO A 146 -21.24 9.32 6.23
CA PRO A 146 -21.98 10.45 6.81
C PRO A 146 -21.03 11.53 7.39
N PRO A 147 -21.41 12.82 7.42
CA PRO A 147 -20.51 13.92 7.78
C PRO A 147 -19.84 13.82 9.16
N HIS A 148 -20.44 13.09 10.10
CA HIS A 148 -19.92 12.91 11.45
C HIS A 148 -18.94 11.74 11.60
N LEU A 149 -18.81 10.87 10.59
CA LEU A 149 -17.95 9.68 10.67
C LEU A 149 -16.47 10.06 10.69
N GLN A 150 -16.02 10.86 9.71
CA GLN A 150 -14.60 11.23 9.65
C GLN A 150 -14.13 12.07 10.85
N PRO A 151 -14.88 13.08 11.33
CA PRO A 151 -14.50 13.78 12.56
C PRO A 151 -14.38 12.86 13.77
N ALA A 152 -15.23 11.83 13.89
CA ALA A 152 -15.14 10.87 14.98
C ALA A 152 -13.90 9.96 14.86
N LEU A 153 -13.56 9.51 13.65
CA LEU A 153 -12.33 8.75 13.39
C LEU A 153 -11.08 9.61 13.67
N ASP A 154 -11.08 10.87 13.23
CA ASP A 154 -9.99 11.82 13.48
C ASP A 154 -9.80 12.05 14.99
N ALA A 155 -10.89 12.16 15.75
CA ALA A 155 -10.84 12.29 17.21
C ALA A 155 -10.26 11.03 17.90
N ALA A 156 -10.62 9.84 17.44
CA ALA A 156 -10.07 8.57 17.95
C ALA A 156 -8.55 8.48 17.70
N MET A 157 -8.11 8.79 16.47
CA MET A 157 -6.68 8.85 16.12
C MET A 157 -5.92 9.86 16.98
N LEU A 158 -6.46 11.07 17.17
CA LEU A 158 -5.85 12.11 18.01
C LEU A 158 -5.82 11.72 19.49
N SER A 159 -6.85 11.03 19.99
CA SER A 159 -6.88 10.53 21.36
C SER A 159 -5.78 9.52 21.60
N LEU A 160 -5.62 8.56 20.69
CA LEU A 160 -4.55 7.57 20.77
C LEU A 160 -3.16 8.21 20.64
N ALA A 161 -2.97 9.10 19.67
CA ALA A 161 -1.69 9.80 19.46
C ALA A 161 -1.21 10.59 20.70
N ARG A 162 -2.13 11.10 21.53
CA ARG A 162 -1.78 11.79 22.79
C ARG A 162 -1.42 10.83 23.93
N ASN A 163 -1.94 9.61 23.89
CA ASN A 163 -1.69 8.58 24.92
C ASN A 163 -0.44 7.76 24.60
N GLU A 164 -0.10 7.62 23.32
CA GLU A 164 1.16 7.05 22.91
C GLU A 164 2.30 7.93 23.43
N SER A 165 3.20 7.34 24.21
CA SER A 165 4.48 7.95 24.56
C SER A 165 5.37 7.92 23.32
N VAL A 166 4.97 8.64 22.27
CA VAL A 166 5.74 8.71 21.04
C VAL A 166 7.05 9.38 21.42
N SER A 167 8.13 8.61 21.35
CA SER A 167 9.47 9.19 21.33
C SER A 167 9.48 10.12 20.12
N GLU A 168 9.44 11.43 20.37
CA GLU A 168 9.27 12.45 19.35
C GLU A 168 10.19 12.14 18.15
N GLY A 169 9.59 11.80 17.01
CA GLY A 169 10.28 11.69 15.73
C GLY A 169 10.58 10.30 15.17
N MET A 170 10.29 9.18 15.87
CA MET A 170 10.63 7.85 15.32
C MET A 170 9.50 7.16 14.55
N ASN A 171 8.23 7.31 14.98
CA ASN A 171 7.10 6.59 14.40
C ASN A 171 6.03 7.53 13.80
N PRO A 172 5.40 7.17 12.67
CA PRO A 172 4.22 7.86 12.16
C PRO A 172 3.08 7.88 13.20
N PRO A 173 2.21 8.89 13.18
CA PRO A 173 1.04 8.92 14.06
C PRO A 173 0.09 7.75 13.73
N PRO A 174 -0.69 7.27 14.71
CA PRO A 174 -1.70 6.24 14.49
C PRO A 174 -2.69 6.69 13.42
N ARG A 175 -3.09 5.76 12.56
CA ARG A 175 -3.96 6.02 11.41
C ARG A 175 -5.04 4.97 11.33
N CYS A 176 -6.28 5.39 11.08
CA CYS A 176 -7.34 4.51 10.67
C CYS A 176 -8.17 5.13 9.55
N PHE A 177 -8.77 4.27 8.73
CA PHE A 177 -9.72 4.67 7.71
C PHE A 177 -10.74 3.56 7.47
N VAL A 178 -11.86 3.95 6.88
CA VAL A 178 -12.99 3.06 6.63
C VAL A 178 -13.45 3.23 5.19
N ARG A 179 -13.85 2.13 4.57
CA ARG A 179 -14.40 2.14 3.22
C ARG A 179 -15.49 1.09 3.04
N PRO A 180 -16.52 1.34 2.22
CA PRO A 180 -17.49 0.32 1.90
C PRO A 180 -16.82 -0.84 1.14
N SER A 181 -17.20 -2.08 1.46
CA SER A 181 -16.82 -3.25 0.66
C SER A 181 -17.47 -3.14 -0.72
N GLY A 182 -16.78 -3.55 -1.79
CA GLY A 182 -17.33 -3.51 -3.16
C GLY A 182 -18.40 -4.57 -3.43
N THR A 183 -18.39 -5.67 -2.67
CA THR A 183 -19.11 -6.92 -2.95
C THR A 183 -20.08 -7.35 -1.85
N GLU A 184 -20.08 -6.68 -0.70
CA GLU A 184 -20.85 -7.06 0.48
C GLU A 184 -21.41 -5.81 1.17
N ASP A 185 -22.56 -5.91 1.83
CA ASP A 185 -23.09 -4.87 2.74
C ASP A 185 -22.30 -4.84 4.05
N ALA A 186 -21.06 -4.40 3.91
CA ALA A 186 -20.09 -4.31 4.97
C ALA A 186 -19.13 -3.15 4.72
N VAL A 187 -18.49 -2.72 5.79
CA VAL A 187 -17.48 -1.68 5.83
C VAL A 187 -16.18 -2.33 6.27
N ARG A 188 -15.12 -2.08 5.51
CA ARG A 188 -13.76 -2.49 5.85
C ARG A 188 -13.10 -1.38 6.64
N ILE A 189 -12.44 -1.78 7.71
CA ILE A 189 -11.76 -0.89 8.64
C ILE A 189 -10.31 -1.31 8.66
N TYR A 190 -9.43 -0.34 8.53
CA TYR A 190 -8.01 -0.52 8.74
C TYR A 190 -7.56 0.43 9.85
N ALA A 191 -6.72 -0.07 10.75
CA ALA A 191 -6.03 0.74 11.73
C ALA A 191 -4.58 0.30 11.86
N GLU A 192 -3.67 1.24 12.05
CA GLU A 192 -2.26 1.05 12.33
C GLU A 192 -1.81 1.99 13.44
N ALA A 193 -0.89 1.54 14.28
CA ALA A 193 -0.39 2.28 15.44
C ALA A 193 1.02 1.78 15.81
N SER A 194 1.66 2.39 16.81
CA SER A 194 3.00 1.99 17.24
C SER A 194 3.06 0.63 17.93
N THR A 195 1.95 0.14 18.48
CA THR A 195 1.85 -1.19 19.09
C THR A 195 0.64 -1.98 18.57
N GLN A 196 0.71 -3.32 18.67
CA GLN A 196 -0.38 -4.19 18.23
C GLN A 196 -1.66 -4.01 19.07
N ASP A 197 -1.51 -3.68 20.35
CA ASP A 197 -2.62 -3.41 21.27
C ASP A 197 -3.31 -2.08 20.94
N ASP A 198 -2.53 -1.05 20.60
CA ASP A 198 -3.05 0.25 20.17
C ASP A 198 -3.74 0.15 18.80
N ALA A 199 -3.14 -0.56 17.85
CA ALA A 199 -3.76 -0.82 16.54
C ALA A 199 -5.06 -1.62 16.70
N SER A 200 -5.07 -2.59 17.63
CA SER A 200 -6.28 -3.35 17.96
C SER A 200 -7.36 -2.50 18.62
N SER A 201 -6.97 -1.57 19.49
CA SER A 201 -7.86 -0.67 20.19
C SER A 201 -8.48 0.35 19.23
N LEU A 202 -7.67 0.98 18.37
CA LEU A 202 -8.13 1.92 17.35
C LEU A 202 -9.06 1.25 16.34
N ALA A 203 -8.74 0.03 15.90
CA ALA A 203 -9.63 -0.73 15.03
C ALA A 203 -10.99 -1.00 15.69
N ALA A 204 -11.00 -1.37 16.98
CA ALA A 204 -12.23 -1.62 17.72
C ALA A 204 -13.07 -0.35 17.92
N GLU A 205 -12.43 0.77 18.24
CA GLU A 205 -13.10 2.07 18.37
C GLU A 205 -13.69 2.53 17.03
N ALA A 206 -12.92 2.46 15.94
CA ALA A 206 -13.42 2.75 14.59
C ALA A 206 -14.59 1.83 14.21
N ALA A 207 -14.56 0.56 14.62
CA ALA A 207 -15.63 -0.40 14.36
C ALA A 207 -16.91 -0.08 15.14
N ALA A 208 -16.79 0.35 16.39
CA ALA A 208 -17.92 0.85 17.18
C ALA A 208 -18.52 2.12 16.56
N LEU A 209 -17.69 3.06 16.11
CA LEU A 209 -18.13 4.29 15.43
C LEU A 209 -18.89 3.97 14.14
N VAL A 210 -18.37 3.07 13.30
CA VAL A 210 -19.06 2.62 12.08
C VAL A 210 -20.39 1.96 12.42
N HIS A 211 -20.42 1.08 13.43
CA HIS A 211 -21.67 0.41 13.83
C HIS A 211 -22.72 1.42 14.30
N GLN A 212 -22.34 2.37 15.15
CA GLN A 212 -23.23 3.39 15.70
C GLN A 212 -23.72 4.39 14.64
N ILE A 213 -22.81 4.90 13.81
CA ILE A 213 -23.09 6.02 12.89
C ILE A 213 -23.67 5.52 11.56
N CYS A 214 -23.27 4.33 11.10
CA CYS A 214 -23.63 3.81 9.77
C CYS A 214 -24.65 2.68 9.80
N GLY A 215 -25.30 2.43 10.95
CA GLY A 215 -26.34 1.41 11.08
C GLY A 215 -25.78 -0.01 10.97
N GLY A 216 -24.80 -0.32 11.80
CA GLY A 216 -24.23 -1.66 11.93
C GLY A 216 -25.27 -2.72 12.27
N VAL A 217 -25.03 -3.95 11.80
CA VAL A 217 -25.91 -5.11 12.01
C VAL A 217 -25.14 -6.26 12.63
N GLY A 218 -25.78 -6.94 13.59
CA GLY A 218 -25.18 -8.03 14.35
C GLY A 218 -24.39 -7.51 15.56
N ASP A 219 -23.61 -8.42 16.15
CA ASP A 219 -22.87 -8.14 17.37
C ASP A 219 -21.86 -7.00 17.16
N LEU A 220 -21.76 -6.13 18.17
CA LEU A 220 -20.73 -5.11 18.22
C LEU A 220 -19.36 -5.80 18.17
N PRO A 221 -18.45 -5.36 17.29
CA PRO A 221 -17.08 -5.87 17.26
C PRO A 221 -16.45 -5.69 18.64
N THR A 222 -16.23 -6.80 19.36
CA THR A 222 -15.79 -6.78 20.76
C THR A 222 -14.49 -5.99 20.89
N SER A 223 -14.47 -4.98 21.77
CA SER A 223 -13.21 -4.38 22.20
C SER A 223 -12.39 -5.43 22.95
N ALA A 224 -11.09 -5.50 22.66
CA ALA A 224 -10.18 -6.43 23.35
C ALA A 224 -10.06 -6.16 24.86
N ARG A 225 -10.67 -5.08 25.37
CA ARG A 225 -10.60 -4.66 26.78
C ARG A 225 -11.58 -5.38 27.73
N SER A 226 -12.38 -6.35 27.28
CA SER A 226 -13.31 -7.10 28.15
C SER A 226 -12.80 -8.45 28.67
N ARG A 227 -11.51 -8.77 28.51
CA ARG A 227 -10.90 -9.98 29.10
C ARG A 227 -9.89 -9.65 30.19
N LEU A 228 -10.32 -8.96 31.23
CA LEU A 228 -9.73 -9.01 32.57
C LEU A 228 -10.86 -8.88 33.61
#